data_AF-A0A923IVQ1-F1
#
_entry.id   AF-A0A923IVQ1-F1
#
_cell.length_a   1.000
_cell.length_b   1.000
_cell.length_c   1.000
_cell.angle_alpha   90.00
_cell.angle_beta   90.00
_cell.angle_gamma   90.00
#
_symmetry.space_group_name_H-M   'P 1'
#
loop_
_entity.id
_entity.type
_entity.pdbx_description
1 polymer ?
#
loop_
_entity_poly.entity_id
_entity_poly.type
_entity_poly.pdbx_seq_one_letter_code
_entity_poly.pdbx_strand_id
1 'polypeptide(L)'
;MKNLLLTLLLITNSLALFAQADLSGIYKDEFGGQIKLRPNHTFEYTWGFDLSSSWNNGTWKVENEKYLILEVVEIRDSIRNGNEIKFVLSSDTISNEISSYENAINSLPSSGQSRSLPPKKLKISNSKLFPYTKNNKIQNKKLKSILSNQYRKPWFVKQ
;
A
#
# COMPACT_ATOMS: atom_id res chain seq x y z
N MET A 1 -15.36 -47.33 14.38
CA MET A 1 -14.58 -46.33 15.15
C MET A 1 -13.45 -45.67 14.36
N LYS A 2 -12.55 -46.43 13.69
CA LYS A 2 -11.48 -45.86 12.85
C LYS A 2 -11.96 -44.85 11.79
N ASN A 3 -13.04 -45.19 11.07
CA ASN A 3 -13.57 -44.30 10.02
C ASN A 3 -14.17 -43.01 10.59
N LEU A 4 -14.80 -43.08 11.77
CA LEU A 4 -15.34 -41.90 12.45
C LEU A 4 -14.23 -40.91 12.87
N LEU A 5 -13.11 -41.45 13.37
CA LEU A 5 -11.95 -40.66 13.79
C LEU A 5 -11.27 -39.96 12.60
N LEU A 6 -11.15 -40.66 11.46
CA LEU A 6 -10.59 -40.12 10.23
C LEU A 6 -11.48 -38.99 9.67
N THR A 7 -12.79 -39.15 9.74
CA THR A 7 -13.75 -38.13 9.28
C THR A 7 -13.68 -36.88 10.17
N LEU A 8 -13.56 -37.05 11.49
CA LEU A 8 -13.41 -35.95 12.44
C LEU A 8 -12.09 -35.18 12.25
N LEU A 9 -11.01 -35.89 11.92
CA LEU A 9 -9.71 -35.29 11.61
C LEU A 9 -9.75 -34.44 10.32
N LEU A 10 -10.44 -34.93 9.27
CA LEU A 10 -10.58 -34.19 8.02
C LEU A 10 -11.43 -32.92 8.18
N ILE A 11 -12.52 -32.99 8.95
CA ILE A 11 -13.39 -31.84 9.23
C ILE A 11 -12.63 -30.77 10.03
N THR A 12 -11.89 -31.16 11.07
CA THR A 12 -11.13 -30.21 11.90
C THR A 12 -9.97 -29.54 11.16
N ASN A 13 -9.31 -30.24 10.23
CA ASN A 13 -8.28 -29.64 9.37
C ASN A 13 -8.88 -28.65 8.36
N SER A 14 -10.07 -28.92 7.83
CA SER A 14 -10.72 -27.99 6.90
C SER A 14 -11.07 -26.65 7.57
N LEU A 15 -11.50 -26.66 8.84
CA LEU A 15 -11.83 -25.45 9.60
C LEU A 15 -10.58 -24.62 9.95
N ALA A 16 -9.42 -25.26 10.14
CA ALA A 16 -8.17 -24.57 10.42
C ALA A 16 -7.65 -23.76 9.21
N LEU A 17 -7.97 -24.18 7.98
CA LEU A 17 -7.56 -23.48 6.76
C LEU A 17 -8.36 -22.19 6.52
N PHE A 18 -9.61 -22.10 7.01
CA PHE A 18 -10.44 -20.90 6.89
C PHE A 18 -10.16 -19.83 7.96
N ALA A 19 -9.27 -20.11 8.92
CA ALA A 19 -8.94 -19.19 10.01
C ALA A 19 -7.79 -18.22 9.70
N GLN A 20 -7.16 -18.30 8.52
CA GLN A 20 -6.24 -17.24 8.09
C GLN A 20 -7.05 -15.97 7.81
N ALA A 21 -6.87 -14.95 8.66
CA ALA A 21 -7.50 -13.66 8.47
C ALA A 21 -7.08 -13.09 7.10
N ASP A 22 -8.02 -13.00 6.16
CA ASP A 22 -7.75 -12.46 4.84
C ASP A 22 -7.31 -10.99 4.99
N LEU A 23 -6.02 -10.76 4.76
CA LEU A 23 -5.43 -9.43 4.80
C LEU A 23 -5.79 -8.63 3.54
N SER A 24 -6.17 -9.29 2.45
CA SER A 24 -6.56 -8.64 1.21
C SER A 24 -7.77 -7.73 1.41
N GLY A 25 -7.82 -6.62 0.69
CA GLY A 25 -8.89 -5.63 0.80
C GLY A 25 -8.40 -4.20 0.72
N ILE A 26 -9.31 -3.26 0.95
CA ILE A 26 -9.05 -1.83 0.88
C ILE A 26 -8.99 -1.28 2.31
N TYR A 27 -7.91 -0.59 2.63
CA TYR A 27 -7.68 0.05 3.92
C TYR A 27 -7.56 1.56 3.71
N LYS A 28 -8.30 2.36 4.46
CA LYS A 28 -8.27 3.83 4.36
C LYS A 28 -7.91 4.47 5.70
N ASP A 29 -7.16 5.57 5.64
CA ASP A 29 -6.94 6.46 6.79
C ASP A 29 -7.79 7.75 6.67
N GLU A 30 -7.74 8.60 7.70
CA GLU A 30 -8.46 9.88 7.73
C GLU A 30 -7.64 11.05 7.14
N PHE A 31 -6.50 10.75 6.50
CA PHE A 31 -5.53 11.68 5.91
C PHE A 31 -5.41 11.55 4.38
N GLY A 32 -6.35 10.81 3.75
CA GLY A 32 -6.42 10.64 2.30
C GLY A 32 -5.59 9.48 1.76
N GLY A 33 -4.96 8.69 2.63
CA GLY A 33 -4.24 7.48 2.27
C GLY A 33 -5.17 6.29 2.11
N GLN A 34 -4.95 5.50 1.05
CA GLN A 34 -5.61 4.23 0.80
C GLN A 34 -4.58 3.17 0.39
N ILE A 35 -4.62 2.01 1.05
CA ILE A 35 -3.83 0.82 0.69
C ILE A 35 -4.81 -0.25 0.21
N LYS A 36 -4.67 -0.71 -1.04
CA LYS A 36 -5.38 -1.86 -1.58
C LYS A 36 -4.43 -3.04 -1.64
N LEU A 37 -4.65 -4.04 -0.78
CA LEU A 37 -3.89 -5.29 -0.78
C LEU A 37 -4.63 -6.31 -1.64
N ARG A 38 -3.96 -6.81 -2.69
CA ARG A 38 -4.48 -7.85 -3.57
C ARG A 38 -4.04 -9.24 -3.07
N PRO A 39 -4.84 -10.30 -3.31
CA PRO A 39 -4.49 -11.67 -2.91
C PRO A 39 -3.19 -12.21 -3.53
N ASN A 40 -2.75 -11.67 -4.66
CA ASN A 40 -1.52 -12.05 -5.34
C ASN A 40 -0.25 -11.37 -4.77
N HIS A 41 -0.27 -10.92 -3.51
CA HIS A 41 0.84 -10.23 -2.84
C HIS A 41 1.31 -8.93 -3.49
N THR A 42 0.46 -8.29 -4.31
CA THR A 42 0.69 -6.94 -4.81
C THR A 42 -0.18 -5.92 -4.09
N PHE A 43 0.28 -4.67 -4.03
CA PHE A 43 -0.52 -3.58 -3.48
C PHE A 43 -0.57 -2.39 -4.43
N GLU A 44 -1.59 -1.57 -4.20
CA GLU A 44 -1.71 -0.22 -4.74
C GLU A 44 -1.92 0.72 -3.56
N TYR A 45 -1.10 1.77 -3.49
CA TYR A 45 -1.24 2.85 -2.54
C TYR A 45 -1.61 4.12 -3.28
N THR A 46 -2.63 4.81 -2.78
CA THR A 46 -2.96 6.16 -3.23
C THR A 46 -2.99 7.10 -2.03
N TRP A 47 -2.61 8.34 -2.28
CA TRP A 47 -2.73 9.43 -1.35
C TRP A 47 -3.32 10.64 -2.08
N GLY A 48 -4.22 11.36 -1.45
CA GLY A 48 -4.79 12.57 -2.02
C GLY A 48 -5.15 13.60 -0.96
N PHE A 49 -4.81 14.85 -1.22
CA PHE A 49 -5.25 16.01 -0.46
C PHE A 49 -5.46 17.20 -1.39
N ASP A 50 -6.69 17.66 -1.49
CA ASP A 50 -7.10 18.73 -2.40
C ASP A 50 -6.71 18.42 -3.87
N LEU A 51 -5.96 19.30 -4.53
CA LEU A 51 -5.47 19.09 -5.90
C LEU A 51 -4.19 18.25 -5.97
N SER A 52 -3.62 17.81 -4.85
CA SER A 52 -2.40 17.00 -4.85
C SER A 52 -2.69 15.53 -4.62
N SER A 53 -2.02 14.67 -5.36
CA SER A 53 -2.16 13.23 -5.22
C SER A 53 -0.86 12.48 -5.46
N SER A 54 -0.81 11.25 -4.97
CA SER A 54 0.28 10.33 -5.24
C SER A 54 -0.26 8.93 -5.41
N TRP A 55 0.41 8.14 -6.23
CA TRP A 55 0.16 6.71 -6.31
C TRP A 55 1.48 5.92 -6.26
N ASN A 56 1.42 4.68 -5.80
CA ASN A 56 2.53 3.73 -5.81
C ASN A 56 1.98 2.32 -5.98
N ASN A 57 2.68 1.48 -6.74
CA ASN A 57 2.43 0.04 -6.80
C ASN A 57 3.60 -0.71 -6.21
N GLY A 58 3.39 -1.97 -5.84
CA GLY A 58 4.47 -2.80 -5.34
C GLY A 58 4.00 -4.15 -4.82
N THR A 59 4.85 -4.78 -4.01
CA THR A 59 4.58 -6.06 -3.38
C THR A 59 4.43 -5.90 -1.87
N TRP A 60 3.74 -6.85 -1.25
CA TRP A 60 3.60 -6.90 0.18
C TRP A 60 3.84 -8.29 0.75
N LYS A 61 4.37 -8.34 1.96
CA LYS A 61 4.61 -9.57 2.71
C LYS A 61 4.28 -9.37 4.18
N VAL A 62 4.04 -10.47 4.88
CA VAL A 62 3.82 -10.47 6.33
C VAL A 62 5.04 -11.09 7.03
N GLU A 63 5.60 -10.35 7.98
CA GLU A 63 6.69 -10.80 8.84
C GLU A 63 6.17 -11.08 10.25
N ASN A 64 6.56 -12.23 10.81
CA ASN A 64 6.20 -12.66 12.17
C ASN A 64 4.70 -12.60 12.46
N GLU A 65 3.86 -12.83 11.44
CA GLU A 65 2.39 -12.80 11.51
C GLU A 65 1.78 -11.46 12.01
N LYS A 66 2.60 -10.42 12.13
CA LYS A 66 2.25 -9.19 12.85
C LYS A 66 2.59 -7.94 12.08
N TYR A 67 3.54 -8.00 11.17
CA TYR A 67 4.03 -6.83 10.45
C TYR A 67 3.78 -6.98 8.96
N LEU A 68 3.02 -6.05 8.39
CA LEU A 68 2.88 -5.90 6.95
C LEU A 68 4.03 -5.03 6.46
N ILE A 69 4.80 -5.55 5.50
CA ILE A 69 5.88 -4.82 4.83
C ILE A 69 5.43 -4.50 3.41
N LEU A 70 5.58 -3.24 3.03
CA LEU A 70 5.27 -2.74 1.68
C LEU A 70 6.56 -2.38 0.96
N GLU A 71 6.77 -2.98 -0.21
CA GLU A 71 7.94 -2.75 -1.06
C GLU A 71 7.46 -2.11 -2.37
N VAL A 72 7.72 -0.81 -2.52
CA VAL A 72 7.34 -0.05 -3.73
C VAL A 72 8.18 -0.52 -4.91
N VAL A 73 7.51 -0.76 -6.04
CA VAL A 73 8.16 -1.04 -7.32
C VAL A 73 7.94 0.18 -8.21
N GLU A 74 9.02 0.91 -8.48
CA GLU A 74 8.97 2.10 -9.33
C GLU A 74 8.74 1.71 -10.80
N ILE A 75 7.79 2.38 -11.43
CA ILE A 75 7.55 2.29 -12.88
C ILE A 75 8.29 3.46 -13.53
N ARG A 76 9.09 3.16 -14.53
CA ARG A 76 9.92 4.16 -15.20
C ARG A 76 9.61 4.23 -16.68
N ASP A 77 9.54 5.45 -17.20
CA ASP A 77 9.50 5.71 -18.63
C ASP A 77 10.92 5.92 -19.16
N SER A 78 11.11 5.65 -20.44
CA SER A 78 12.37 5.89 -21.14
C SER A 78 12.26 7.15 -22.00
N ILE A 79 13.34 7.94 -22.06
CA ILE A 79 13.47 9.11 -22.93
C ILE A 79 14.69 8.89 -23.80
N ARG A 80 14.48 8.87 -25.11
CA ARG A 80 15.57 8.76 -26.08
C ARG A 80 16.04 10.15 -26.51
N ASN A 81 17.33 10.41 -26.34
CA ASN A 81 17.98 11.61 -26.83
C ASN A 81 19.18 11.23 -27.70
N GLY A 82 18.94 11.07 -29.01
CA GLY A 82 19.92 10.49 -29.93
C GLY A 82 20.26 9.05 -29.53
N ASN A 83 21.53 8.81 -29.18
CA ASN A 83 22.03 7.48 -28.78
C ASN A 83 21.91 7.22 -27.27
N GLU A 84 21.50 8.21 -26.46
CA GLU A 84 21.35 8.07 -25.01
C GLU A 84 19.91 7.72 -24.65
N ILE A 85 19.72 6.80 -23.70
CA ILE A 85 18.42 6.48 -23.09
C ILE A 85 18.47 6.88 -21.61
N LYS A 86 17.55 7.75 -21.20
CA LYS A 86 17.36 8.16 -19.79
C LYS A 86 16.09 7.54 -19.25
N PHE A 87 16.09 7.16 -17.97
CA PHE A 87 14.90 6.64 -17.30
C PHE A 87 14.37 7.63 -16.26
N VAL A 88 13.11 7.99 -16.38
CA VAL A 88 12.41 8.89 -15.46
C VAL A 88 11.24 8.17 -14.80
N LEU A 89 10.73 8.68 -13.67
CA LEU A 89 9.53 8.10 -13.07
C LEU A 89 8.34 8.27 -14.01
N SER A 90 7.60 7.20 -14.23
CA SER A 90 6.37 7.26 -15.02
C SER A 90 5.29 8.04 -14.27
N SER A 91 4.50 8.78 -15.04
CA SER A 91 3.35 9.53 -14.54
C SER A 91 2.13 8.64 -14.27
N ASP A 92 2.08 7.47 -14.91
CA ASP A 92 1.01 6.49 -14.80
C ASP A 92 1.55 5.07 -14.53
N THR A 93 0.66 4.08 -14.51
CA THR A 93 1.01 2.70 -14.14
C THR A 93 1.61 1.88 -15.29
N ILE A 94 2.00 2.50 -16.40
CA ILE A 94 2.49 1.85 -17.61
C ILE A 94 3.85 2.46 -17.99
N SER A 95 4.83 1.60 -18.24
CA SER A 95 6.13 2.05 -18.73
C SER A 95 6.05 2.32 -20.23
N ASN A 96 6.45 3.53 -20.65
CA ASN A 96 6.43 3.97 -22.04
C ASN A 96 7.78 4.58 -22.46
N GLU A 97 8.01 4.68 -23.78
CA GLU A 97 9.01 5.62 -24.33
C GLU A 97 8.29 6.96 -24.53
N ILE A 98 8.79 8.01 -23.88
CA ILE A 98 8.21 9.35 -23.90
C ILE A 98 9.23 10.37 -24.43
N SER A 99 8.73 11.42 -25.07
CA SER A 99 9.54 12.54 -25.52
C SER A 99 9.97 13.44 -24.35
N SER A 100 11.02 14.24 -24.57
CA SER A 100 11.46 15.26 -23.60
C SER A 100 10.36 16.28 -23.29
N TYR A 101 9.47 16.57 -24.26
CA TYR A 101 8.35 17.48 -24.09
C TYR A 101 7.25 16.87 -23.21
N GLU A 102 6.89 15.59 -23.44
CA GLU A 102 5.95 14.87 -22.59
C GLU A 102 6.47 14.74 -21.16
N ASN A 103 7.77 14.45 -20.99
CA ASN A 103 8.39 14.45 -19.67
C ASN A 103 8.29 15.82 -18.97
N ALA A 104 8.51 16.92 -19.70
CA ALA A 104 8.34 18.26 -19.16
C ALA A 104 6.88 18.51 -18.73
N ILE A 105 5.90 18.14 -19.55
CA ILE A 105 4.47 18.24 -19.19
C ILE A 105 4.16 17.38 -17.96
N ASN A 106 4.61 16.13 -17.93
CA ASN A 106 4.34 15.18 -16.84
C ASN A 106 4.96 15.60 -15.50
N SER A 107 5.91 16.54 -15.52
CA SER A 107 6.50 17.11 -14.32
C SER A 107 5.64 18.21 -13.66
N LEU A 108 4.70 18.81 -14.40
CA LEU A 108 3.87 19.93 -13.96
C LEU A 108 2.73 19.56 -13.00
N PRO A 109 2.03 18.42 -13.14
CA PRO A 109 0.92 18.06 -12.27
C PRO A 109 1.37 17.90 -10.82
N SER A 110 0.48 18.30 -9.91
CA SER A 110 0.53 18.02 -8.46
C SER A 110 0.25 16.55 -8.11
N SER A 111 0.08 15.71 -9.14
CA SER A 111 -0.13 14.26 -9.07
C SER A 111 1.07 13.51 -9.63
N GLY A 112 1.30 12.28 -9.16
CA GLY A 112 2.23 11.36 -9.82
C GLY A 112 2.68 10.22 -8.93
N GLN A 113 3.61 9.44 -9.45
CA GLN A 113 4.21 8.34 -8.70
C GLN A 113 5.09 8.86 -7.56
N SER A 114 5.05 8.20 -6.39
CA SER A 114 6.00 8.41 -5.29
C SER A 114 6.18 9.85 -4.76
N ARG A 115 5.21 10.74 -5.01
CA ARG A 115 5.16 12.09 -4.40
C ARG A 115 4.87 12.01 -2.90
N SER A 116 4.10 11.01 -2.48
CA SER A 116 3.85 10.60 -1.10
C SER A 116 4.00 9.08 -1.01
N LEU A 117 5.02 8.62 -0.28
CA LEU A 117 5.34 7.19 -0.17
C LEU A 117 4.44 6.50 0.85
N PRO A 118 4.04 5.24 0.61
CA PRO A 118 3.34 4.44 1.61
C PRO A 118 4.23 4.19 2.83
N PRO A 119 3.65 3.93 4.02
CA PRO A 119 4.41 3.44 5.16
C PRO A 119 5.08 2.10 4.83
N LYS A 120 6.41 2.02 4.97
CA LYS A 120 7.18 0.79 4.66
C LYS A 120 6.77 -0.42 5.51
N LYS A 121 6.36 -0.16 6.75
CA LYS A 121 6.03 -1.17 7.75
C LYS A 121 4.77 -0.75 8.51
N LEU A 122 3.82 -1.67 8.65
CA LEU A 122 2.60 -1.48 9.44
C LEU A 122 2.42 -2.65 10.40
N LYS A 123 1.91 -2.38 11.61
CA LYS A 123 1.46 -3.45 12.53
C LYS A 123 0.02 -3.83 12.20
N ILE A 124 -0.21 -5.12 12.01
CA ILE A 124 -1.52 -5.71 11.79
C ILE A 124 -2.20 -5.92 13.15
N SER A 125 -3.44 -5.45 13.31
CA SER A 125 -4.27 -5.78 14.48
C SER A 125 -5.74 -5.43 14.21
N ASN A 126 -6.65 -6.41 14.39
CA ASN A 126 -8.11 -6.22 14.35
C ASN A 126 -8.60 -5.42 13.13
N SER A 127 -8.28 -5.89 11.92
CA SER A 127 -8.63 -5.24 10.65
C SER A 127 -8.09 -3.80 10.49
N LYS A 128 -7.05 -3.45 11.25
CA LYS A 128 -6.35 -2.17 11.17
C LYS A 128 -4.87 -2.38 10.85
N LEU A 129 -4.32 -1.40 10.14
CA LEU A 129 -2.89 -1.32 9.85
C LEU A 129 -2.35 -0.05 10.50
N PHE A 130 -1.49 -0.23 11.51
CA PHE A 130 -0.91 0.87 12.27
C PHE A 130 0.47 1.22 11.70
N PRO A 131 0.65 2.40 11.09
CA PRO A 131 1.96 2.82 10.61
C PRO A 131 2.91 3.15 11.76
N TYR A 132 4.19 3.22 11.43
CA TYR A 132 5.25 3.64 12.33
C TYR A 132 5.68 5.07 12.02
N THR A 133 5.95 5.83 13.06
CA THR A 133 6.63 7.14 12.96
C THR A 133 8.07 6.97 12.46
N LYS A 134 8.69 8.07 12.03
CA LYS A 134 10.13 8.12 11.70
C LYS A 134 11.05 7.60 12.83
N ASN A 135 10.60 7.68 14.08
CA ASN A 135 11.34 7.22 15.27
C ASN A 135 10.98 5.77 15.67
N ASN A 136 10.41 4.97 14.76
CA ASN A 136 9.99 3.58 15.00
C ASN A 136 8.96 3.39 16.12
N LYS A 137 8.22 4.43 16.50
CA LYS A 137 7.06 4.32 17.41
C LYS A 137 5.78 4.07 16.62
N ILE A 138 4.94 3.16 17.08
CA ILE A 138 3.63 2.88 16.48
C ILE A 138 2.69 4.09 16.59
N GLN A 139 1.96 4.39 15.51
CA GLN A 139 0.94 5.44 15.48
C GLN A 139 -0.44 4.87 15.83
N ASN A 140 -0.66 4.59 17.11
CA ASN A 140 -1.94 4.06 17.63
C ASN A 140 -2.77 5.09 18.43
N LYS A 141 -2.37 6.36 18.40
CA LYS A 141 -3.08 7.47 19.04
C LYS A 141 -3.58 8.44 17.98
N LYS A 142 -4.76 9.03 18.21
CA LYS A 142 -5.29 10.07 17.32
C LYS A 142 -4.34 11.29 17.34
N LEU A 143 -4.17 11.90 16.18
CA LEU A 143 -3.39 13.11 16.02
C LEU A 143 -4.33 14.31 15.93
N LYS A 144 -3.98 15.41 16.59
CA LYS A 144 -4.70 16.67 16.44
C LYS A 144 -4.38 17.24 15.06
N SER A 145 -5.41 17.60 14.30
CA SER A 145 -5.24 18.28 13.02
C SER A 145 -4.63 19.67 13.24
N ILE A 146 -3.76 20.10 12.32
CA ILE A 146 -3.18 21.45 12.35
C ILE A 146 -4.22 22.48 11.88
N LEU A 147 -5.06 22.11 10.91
CA LEU A 147 -6.06 22.97 10.28
C LEU A 147 -7.39 23.02 11.02
N SER A 148 -7.63 22.10 11.96
CA SER A 148 -8.89 22.01 12.70
C SER A 148 -8.65 21.55 14.12
N ASN A 149 -9.54 21.90 15.06
CA ASN A 149 -9.48 21.40 16.43
C ASN A 149 -9.93 19.92 16.57
N GLN A 150 -9.95 19.17 15.46
CA GLN A 150 -10.40 17.79 15.38
C GLN A 150 -9.24 16.80 15.53
N TYR A 151 -9.55 15.63 16.08
CA TYR A 151 -8.60 14.53 16.22
C TYR A 151 -8.85 13.48 15.14
N ARG A 152 -7.82 13.16 14.37
CA ARG A 152 -7.87 12.19 13.27
C ARG A 152 -7.05 10.94 13.55
N LYS A 153 -7.48 9.80 12.99
CA LYS A 153 -6.83 8.50 13.14
C LYS A 153 -5.74 8.33 12.06
N PRO A 154 -4.47 8.17 12.44
CA PRO A 154 -3.37 7.97 11.49
C PRO A 154 -3.24 6.52 10.99
N TRP A 155 -4.08 5.59 11.48
CA TRP A 155 -4.04 4.19 11.06
C TRP A 155 -5.07 3.91 9.99
N PHE A 156 -4.79 2.91 9.17
CA PHE A 156 -5.71 2.47 8.13
C PHE A 156 -6.70 1.45 8.70
N VAL A 157 -7.97 1.57 8.29
CA VAL A 157 -9.05 0.65 8.68
C VAL A 157 -9.56 -0.05 7.42
N LYS A 158 -9.72 -1.38 7.49
CA LYS A 158 -10.32 -2.17 6.42
C LYS A 158 -11.77 -1.72 6.19
N GLN A 159 -12.14 -1.48 4.94
CA GLN A 159 -13.52 -1.17 4.53
C GLN A 159 -14.33 -2.43 4.25
#